data_AF-A0AA41W2V5-F1
#
_entry.id   AF-A0AA41W2V5-F1
#
_cell.length_a   1.000
_cell.length_b   1.000
_cell.length_c   1.000
_cell.angle_alpha   90.00
_cell.angle_beta   90.00
_cell.angle_gamma   90.00
#
_symmetry.space_group_name_H-M   'P 1'
#
loop_
_entity.id
_entity.type
_entity.pdbx_description
1 polymer ?
#
loop_
_entity_poly.entity_id
_entity_poly.type
_entity_poly.pdbx_seq_one_letter_code
_entity_poly.pdbx_strand_id
1 'polypeptide(L)'
;EAAYDADKIYLAAIDKFDAMMSKTNAYAPDALFRWGMVLRQRSHLRPRNSKEKLKLLHQAKRLFEDALSMDSDNHQVKEALSSCISDLSFRNV
;
A
#
# COMPACT_ATOMS: atom_id res chain seq x y z
N GLU A 1 -8.43 -31.22 31.42
CA GLU A 1 -9.35 -30.16 30.95
C GLU A 1 -8.71 -28.88 30.40
N ALA A 2 -8.07 -28.01 31.21
CA ALA A 2 -7.82 -26.61 30.81
C ALA A 2 -6.98 -26.38 29.53
N ALA A 3 -6.03 -27.27 29.22
CA ALA A 3 -5.23 -27.18 28.00
C ALA A 3 -6.04 -27.45 26.72
N TYR A 4 -7.07 -28.29 26.81
CA TYR A 4 -7.94 -28.63 25.69
C TYR A 4 -8.93 -27.49 25.39
N ASP A 5 -9.46 -26.86 26.44
CA ASP A 5 -10.27 -25.63 26.30
C ASP A 5 -9.47 -24.48 25.69
N ALA A 6 -8.20 -24.33 26.07
CA ALA A 6 -7.32 -23.32 25.47
C ALA A 6 -7.09 -23.57 23.97
N ASP A 7 -6.84 -24.82 23.57
CA ASP A 7 -6.62 -25.20 22.16
C ASP A 7 -7.82 -24.86 21.26
N LYS A 8 -9.04 -25.10 21.77
CA LYS A 8 -10.29 -24.73 21.10
C LYS A 8 -10.45 -23.21 20.94
N ILE A 9 -10.05 -22.43 21.95
CA ILE A 9 -10.04 -20.96 21.90
C ILE A 9 -9.03 -20.49 20.84
N TYR A 10 -7.84 -21.09 20.78
CA TYR A 10 -6.82 -20.74 19.79
C TYR A 10 -7.27 -21.04 18.36
N LEU A 11 -7.83 -22.23 18.10
CA LEU A 11 -8.33 -22.59 16.77
C LEU A 11 -9.49 -21.68 16.33
N ALA A 12 -10.39 -21.30 17.24
CA ALA A 12 -11.48 -20.37 16.94
C ALA A 12 -11.01 -18.92 16.73
N ALA A 13 -9.82 -18.56 17.24
CA ALA A 13 -9.17 -17.29 16.96
C ALA A 13 -8.50 -17.32 15.57
N ILE A 14 -7.78 -18.40 15.24
CA ILE A 14 -7.16 -18.61 13.93
C ILE A 14 -8.22 -18.58 12.83
N ASP A 15 -9.32 -19.31 12.98
CA ASP A 15 -10.43 -19.33 12.01
C ASP A 15 -11.05 -17.94 11.80
N LYS A 16 -11.15 -17.13 12.87
CA LYS A 16 -11.60 -15.72 12.75
C LYS A 16 -10.57 -14.85 12.04
N PHE A 17 -9.27 -15.06 12.27
CA PHE A 17 -8.22 -14.35 11.55
C PHE A 17 -8.21 -14.73 10.07
N ASP A 18 -8.35 -16.01 9.74
CA ASP A 18 -8.46 -16.49 8.36
C ASP A 18 -9.76 -16.00 7.70
N ALA A 19 -10.88 -15.93 8.43
CA ALA A 19 -12.12 -15.33 7.94
C ALA A 19 -12.01 -13.81 7.70
N MET A 20 -11.25 -13.09 8.54
CA MET A 20 -10.94 -11.67 8.35
C MET A 20 -9.96 -11.43 7.19
N MET A 21 -9.00 -12.33 6.98
CA MET A 21 -8.02 -12.24 5.89
C MET A 21 -8.61 -12.70 4.54
N SER A 22 -9.51 -13.69 4.55
CA SER A 22 -10.23 -14.21 3.37
C SER A 22 -11.34 -13.28 2.90
N LYS A 23 -11.94 -12.49 3.80
CA LYS A 23 -12.61 -11.23 3.45
C LYS A 23 -11.55 -10.16 3.19
N THR A 24 -10.81 -10.34 2.10
CA THR A 24 -9.86 -9.36 1.58
C THR A 24 -10.43 -7.96 1.74
N ASN A 25 -9.66 -7.07 2.35
CA ASN A 25 -10.06 -5.70 2.61
C ASN A 25 -10.31 -5.03 1.24
N ALA A 26 -11.53 -5.11 0.71
CA ALA A 26 -11.90 -4.63 -0.63
C ALA A 26 -11.55 -3.15 -0.81
N TYR A 27 -11.42 -2.42 0.30
CA TYR A 27 -11.04 -1.01 0.34
C TYR A 27 -9.55 -0.77 0.59
N ALA A 28 -8.77 -1.78 0.98
CA ALA A 28 -7.32 -1.63 1.16
C ALA A 28 -6.59 -1.16 -0.10
N PRO A 29 -6.78 -1.76 -1.29
CA PRO A 29 -6.09 -1.26 -2.49
C PRO A 29 -6.46 0.20 -2.78
N ASP A 30 -7.73 0.59 -2.60
CA ASP A 30 -8.18 1.99 -2.77
C ASP A 30 -7.58 2.93 -1.70
N ALA A 31 -7.49 2.50 -0.45
CA ALA A 31 -6.89 3.28 0.63
C ALA A 31 -5.38 3.49 0.42
N LEU A 32 -4.65 2.44 0.02
CA LEU A 32 -3.24 2.51 -0.34
C LEU A 32 -3.01 3.44 -1.54
N PHE A 33 -3.86 3.34 -2.57
CA PHE A 33 -3.84 4.24 -3.73
C PHE A 33 -4.03 5.70 -3.31
N ARG A 34 -5.07 6.01 -2.54
CA ARG A 34 -5.34 7.37 -2.05
C ARG A 34 -4.20 7.92 -1.20
N TRP A 35 -3.62 7.09 -0.33
CA TRP A 35 -2.48 7.50 0.47
C TRP A 35 -1.25 7.79 -0.40
N GLY A 36 -0.94 6.93 -1.38
CA GLY A 36 0.13 7.15 -2.35
C GLY A 36 -0.05 8.46 -3.13
N MET A 37 -1.29 8.78 -3.54
CA MET A 37 -1.63 10.04 -4.20
C MET A 37 -1.37 11.27 -3.32
N VAL A 38 -1.77 11.23 -2.05
CA VAL A 38 -1.50 12.32 -1.09
C VAL A 38 0.01 12.53 -0.90
N LEU A 39 0.79 11.45 -0.77
CA LEU A 39 2.24 11.56 -0.62
C LEU A 39 2.89 12.16 -1.88
N ARG A 40 2.44 11.75 -3.06
CA ARG A 40 2.91 12.29 -4.34
C ARG A 40 2.60 13.78 -4.46
N GLN A 41 1.37 14.20 -4.18
CA GLN A 41 0.99 15.62 -4.18
C GLN A 41 1.83 16.43 -3.19
N ARG A 42 2.02 15.92 -1.96
CA ARG A 42 2.92 16.56 -0.99
C ARG A 42 4.35 16.68 -1.49
N SER A 43 4.82 15.71 -2.27
CA SER A 43 6.16 15.75 -2.87
C SER A 43 6.29 16.85 -3.94
N HIS A 44 5.21 17.16 -4.67
CA HIS A 44 5.19 18.24 -5.66
C HIS A 44 5.22 19.64 -5.02
N LEU A 45 4.82 19.76 -3.75
CA LEU A 45 4.99 20.98 -2.95
C LEU A 45 6.42 21.18 -2.42
N ARG A 46 7.35 20.29 -2.78
CA ARG A 46 8.75 20.38 -2.36
C ARG A 46 9.65 20.72 -3.54
N PRO A 47 10.80 21.39 -3.29
CA PRO A 47 11.79 21.65 -4.33
C PRO A 47 12.20 20.35 -5.04
N ARG A 48 12.37 20.43 -6.36
CA ARG A 48 12.65 19.29 -7.26
C ARG A 48 13.77 18.38 -6.76
N ASN A 49 14.83 18.96 -6.19
CA ASN A 49 16.02 18.23 -5.75
C ASN A 49 16.09 17.99 -4.23
N SER A 50 15.00 18.23 -3.50
CA SER A 50 14.98 18.00 -2.05
C SER A 50 14.99 16.50 -1.71
N LYS A 51 15.71 16.13 -0.64
CA LYS A 51 15.69 14.77 -0.07
C LYS A 51 14.30 14.39 0.44
N GLU A 52 13.53 15.36 0.93
CA GLU A 52 12.17 15.15 1.41
C GLU A 52 11.23 14.74 0.26
N LYS A 53 11.32 15.40 -0.91
CA LYS A 53 10.57 15.00 -2.11
C LYS A 53 10.80 13.53 -2.45
N LEU A 54 12.07 13.09 -2.46
CA LEU A 54 12.42 11.71 -2.78
C LEU A 54 11.85 10.71 -1.78
N LYS A 55 11.93 11.00 -0.48
CA LYS A 55 11.36 10.14 0.55
C LYS A 55 9.85 9.95 0.35
N LEU A 56 9.14 11.03 0.07
CA LEU A 56 7.70 10.99 -0.21
C LEU A 56 7.39 10.17 -1.47
N LEU A 57 8.13 10.37 -2.56
CA LEU A 57 7.95 9.60 -3.80
C LEU A 57 8.27 8.11 -3.64
N HIS A 58 9.32 7.74 -2.90
CA HIS A 58 9.60 6.32 -2.61
C HIS A 58 8.55 5.67 -1.72
N GLN A 59 7.96 6.41 -0.78
CA GLN A 59 6.82 5.91 -0.01
C GLN A 59 5.58 5.75 -0.89
N ALA A 60 5.26 6.74 -1.72
CA ALA A 60 4.15 6.66 -2.67
C ALA A 60 4.29 5.46 -3.62
N LYS A 61 5.49 5.25 -4.18
CA LYS A 61 5.81 4.10 -5.03
C LYS A 61 5.48 2.77 -4.35
N ARG A 62 5.95 2.56 -3.11
CA ARG A 62 5.69 1.32 -2.35
C ARG A 62 4.20 1.08 -2.13
N LEU A 63 3.45 2.13 -1.78
CA LEU A 63 2.00 2.02 -1.60
C LEU A 63 1.27 1.63 -2.89
N PHE A 64 1.70 2.13 -4.05
CA PHE A 64 1.15 1.70 -5.33
C PHE A 64 1.53 0.26 -5.69
N GLU A 65 2.75 -0.18 -5.38
CA GLU A 65 3.17 -1.57 -5.57
C GLU A 65 2.36 -2.53 -4.67
N ASP A 66 2.17 -2.16 -3.41
CA ASP A 66 1.34 -2.91 -2.46
C ASP A 66 -0.12 -2.98 -2.94
N ALA A 67 -0.68 -1.85 -3.42
CA ALA A 67 -2.03 -1.83 -4.00
C ALA A 67 -2.16 -2.74 -5.24
N LEU A 68 -1.16 -2.76 -6.14
CA LEU A 68 -1.14 -3.66 -7.30
C LEU A 68 -0.94 -5.13 -6.94
N SER A 69 -0.28 -5.42 -5.82
CA SER A 69 -0.18 -6.80 -5.32
C SER A 69 -1.54 -7.36 -4.88
N MET A 70 -2.48 -6.47 -4.50
CA MET A 70 -3.84 -6.82 -4.09
C MET A 70 -4.85 -6.74 -5.23
N ASP A 71 -4.69 -5.78 -6.15
CA ASP A 71 -5.55 -5.54 -7.32
C ASP A 71 -4.67 -5.23 -8.54
N SER A 72 -4.22 -6.29 -9.21
CA SER A 72 -3.26 -6.19 -10.33
C SER A 72 -3.86 -5.60 -11.59
N ASP A 73 -5.19 -5.52 -11.71
CA ASP A 73 -5.89 -4.96 -12.88
C ASP A 73 -6.25 -3.48 -12.70
N ASN A 74 -5.92 -2.89 -11.55
CA ASN A 74 -6.20 -1.48 -11.27
C ASN A 74 -5.41 -0.52 -12.17
N HIS A 75 -6.05 -0.06 -13.25
CA HIS A 75 -5.42 0.82 -14.23
C HIS A 75 -5.01 2.17 -13.61
N GLN A 76 -5.80 2.70 -12.67
CA GLN A 76 -5.49 3.97 -12.02
C GLN A 76 -4.21 3.88 -11.18
N VAL A 77 -4.01 2.76 -10.47
CA VAL A 77 -2.78 2.53 -9.70
C VAL A 77 -1.57 2.35 -10.63
N LYS A 78 -1.72 1.64 -11.77
CA LYS A 78 -0.65 1.50 -12.78
C LYS A 78 -0.19 2.85 -13.32
N GLU A 79 -1.14 3.70 -13.71
CA GLU A 79 -0.85 5.05 -14.21
C GLU A 79 -0.18 5.92 -13.14
N ALA A 80 -0.67 5.87 -11.89
CA ALA A 80 -0.08 6.61 -10.79
C ALA A 80 1.35 6.15 -10.46
N LEU A 81 1.60 4.84 -10.50
CA LEU A 81 2.93 4.26 -10.32
C LEU A 81 3.88 4.68 -11.44
N SER A 82 3.46 4.58 -12.71
CA SER A 82 4.23 5.03 -13.87
C SER A 82 4.63 6.51 -13.72
N SER A 83 3.65 7.36 -13.40
CA SER A 83 3.88 8.79 -13.19
C SER A 83 4.81 9.07 -12.00
N CYS A 84 4.70 8.31 -10.91
CA CYS A 84 5.60 8.39 -9.76
C CYS A 84 7.04 7.97 -10.10
N ILE A 85 7.21 6.96 -10.97
CA ILE A 85 8.53 6.55 -11.47
C ILE A 85 9.12 7.64 -12.36
N SER A 86 8.32 8.29 -13.22
CA SER A 86 8.76 9.46 -13.98
C SER A 86 9.20 10.62 -13.09
N ASP A 87 8.44 10.91 -12.02
CA ASP A 87 8.81 11.93 -11.04
C ASP A 87 10.16 11.62 -10.34
N LEU A 88 10.47 10.33 -10.14
CA LEU A 88 11.75 9.87 -9.59
C LEU A 88 12.89 9.91 -10.62
N SER A 89 12.61 9.60 -11.89
CA SER A 89 13.60 9.51 -12.96
C SER A 89 13.99 10.87 -13.54
N PHE A 90 13.17 11.90 -13.38
CA PHE A 90 13.41 13.28 -13.83
C PHE A 90 14.61 13.97 -13.12
N ARG A 91 15.45 13.22 -12.41
CA ARG A 91 16.77 13.61 -11.90
C ARG A 91 17.94 13.17 -12.78
N ASN A 92 17.73 12.22 -13.70
CA ASN A 92 18.81 11.68 -14.54
C ASN A 92 19.09 12.53 -15.80
N VAL A 93 18.52 13.74 -15.88
CA VAL A 93 18.78 14.77 -16.91
C VAL A 93 18.93 16.11 -16.20
#